data_AF-A0A9K3I4Q2-F1
#
_entry.id   AF-A0A9K3I4Q2-F1
#
_cell.length_a   1.000
_cell.length_b   1.000
_cell.length_c   1.000
_cell.angle_alpha   90.00
_cell.angle_beta   90.00
_cell.angle_gamma   90.00
#
_symmetry.space_group_name_H-M   'P 1'
#
loop_
_entity.id
_entity.type
_entity.pdbx_description
1 polymer ?
#
loop_
_entity_poly.entity_id
_entity_poly.type
_entity_poly.pdbx_seq_one_letter_code
_entity_poly.pdbx_strand_id
1 'polypeptide(L)'
;MAIKGIVGWGSDIAFWLHIWVGDEPHAKTFPTLYALELQNGGSVLDRRMTGANSTSWRWCWKQPISSAAEVTNLASRMLLLLFLS
;
A
#
# COMPACT_ATOMS: atom_id res chain seq x y z
N MET A 1 5.58 -7.15 16.43
CA MET A 1 4.35 -6.40 16.76
C MET A 1 3.94 -5.59 15.54
N ALA A 2 2.67 -5.56 15.18
CA ALA A 2 2.15 -4.74 14.09
C ALA A 2 1.30 -3.63 14.68
N ILE A 3 1.49 -2.39 14.22
CA ILE A 3 0.77 -1.21 14.73
C ILE A 3 -0.47 -1.02 13.87
N LYS A 4 -1.66 -1.03 14.49
CA LYS A 4 -2.92 -0.70 13.82
C LYS A 4 -3.11 0.80 13.84
N GLY A 5 -3.07 1.42 12.66
CA GLY A 5 -3.25 2.87 12.49
C GLY A 5 -4.62 3.16 11.88
N ILE A 6 -5.34 4.16 12.42
CA ILE A 6 -6.51 4.72 11.75
C ILE A 6 -6.00 5.62 10.63
N VAL A 7 -6.36 5.31 9.39
CA VAL A 7 -6.02 6.11 8.20
C VAL A 7 -6.71 7.46 8.30
N GLY A 8 -6.08 8.41 8.99
CA GLY A 8 -6.37 9.83 8.84
C GLY A 8 -5.80 10.31 7.50
N TRP A 9 -4.87 11.26 7.54
CA TRP A 9 -4.17 11.73 6.35
C TRP A 9 -3.11 10.76 5.80
N GLY A 10 -2.77 9.72 6.57
CA GLY A 10 -1.85 8.65 6.13
C GLY A 10 -0.36 9.01 6.19
N SER A 11 0.01 10.15 6.79
CA SER A 11 1.41 10.59 7.03
C SER A 11 2.16 9.71 8.03
N ASP A 12 1.48 9.25 9.08
CA ASP A 12 2.08 8.50 10.19
C ASP A 12 1.87 6.98 10.07
N ILE A 13 1.33 6.53 8.93
CA ILE A 13 1.05 5.13 8.67
C ILE A 13 2.00 4.64 7.60
N ALA A 14 2.94 3.77 8.00
CA ALA A 14 3.80 3.08 7.05
C ALA A 14 2.94 2.12 6.20
N PHE A 15 2.91 2.33 4.87
CA PHE A 15 2.04 1.59 3.96
C PHE A 15 2.20 0.06 4.09
N TRP A 16 3.44 -0.40 4.17
CA TRP A 16 3.76 -1.82 4.24
C TRP A 16 3.73 -2.39 5.65
N LEU A 17 4.14 -1.61 6.64
CA LEU A 17 4.45 -2.09 7.99
C LEU A 17 3.30 -1.96 8.97
N HIS A 18 2.39 -0.99 8.77
CA HIS A 18 1.24 -0.80 9.64
C HIS A 18 0.02 -1.55 9.11
N ILE A 19 -0.86 -1.93 10.05
CA ILE A 19 -2.18 -2.46 9.72
C ILE A 19 -3.10 -1.26 9.57
N TRP A 20 -3.51 -1.00 8.34
CA TRP A 20 -4.47 0.05 8.03
C TRP A 20 -5.60 -0.44 7.12
N VAL A 21 -5.49 -1.68 6.63
CA VAL A 21 -6.48 -2.37 5.78
C VAL A 21 -6.52 -3.85 6.15
N GLY A 22 -7.67 -4.33 6.62
CA GLY A 22 -7.82 -5.69 7.14
C GLY A 22 -7.13 -5.87 8.49
N ASP A 23 -6.64 -7.08 8.75
CA ASP A 23 -6.13 -7.50 10.06
C ASP A 23 -4.60 -7.66 10.14
N GLU A 24 -3.91 -7.66 8.99
CA GLU A 24 -2.46 -7.81 8.91
C GLU A 24 -1.79 -6.71 8.07
N PRO A 25 -0.49 -6.42 8.32
CA PRO A 25 0.28 -5.50 7.50
C PRO A 25 0.43 -6.03 6.07
N HIS A 26 0.46 -5.13 5.10
CA HIS A 26 0.68 -5.49 3.71
C HIS A 26 2.01 -6.23 3.48
N ALA A 27 3.05 -5.95 4.30
CA ALA A 27 4.31 -6.68 4.24
C ALA A 27 4.17 -8.18 4.56
N LYS A 28 3.17 -8.57 5.36
CA LYS A 28 2.87 -9.98 5.64
C LYS A 28 1.99 -10.60 4.58
N THR A 29 1.01 -9.85 4.08
CA THR A 29 0.07 -10.35 3.06
C THR A 29 0.73 -10.46 1.68
N PHE A 30 1.67 -9.57 1.37
CA PHE A 30 2.39 -9.50 0.09
C PHE A 30 3.91 -9.43 0.32
N PRO A 31 4.53 -10.47 0.90
CA PRO A 31 5.94 -10.46 1.25
C PRO A 31 6.84 -10.31 0.01
N THR A 32 6.42 -10.89 -1.13
CA THR A 32 7.10 -10.76 -2.42
C THR A 32 7.15 -9.30 -2.87
N LEU A 33 5.99 -8.62 -2.89
CA LEU A 33 5.92 -7.20 -3.28
C LEU A 33 6.70 -6.32 -2.30
N TYR A 34 6.63 -6.60 -1.00
CA TYR A 34 7.41 -5.87 0.00
C TYR A 34 8.92 -6.00 -0.20
N ALA A 35 9.42 -7.20 -0.54
CA ALA A 35 10.83 -7.40 -0.86
C ALA A 35 11.25 -6.65 -2.13
N LEU A 36 10.34 -6.58 -3.11
CA LEU A 36 10.51 -5.89 -4.39
C LEU A 36 10.45 -4.37 -4.27
N GLU A 37 9.73 -3.82 -3.29
CA GLU A 37 9.68 -2.37 -3.09
C GLU A 37 11.08 -1.84 -2.72
N LEU A 38 11.40 -0.65 -3.22
CA LEU A 38 12.62 0.09 -2.91
C LEU A 38 12.39 1.06 -1.74
N GLN A 39 11.20 1.67 -1.66
CA GLN A 39 10.84 2.65 -0.63
C GLN A 39 9.96 2.07 0.49
N ASN A 40 10.37 0.97 1.10
CA ASN A 40 9.58 0.19 2.06
C ASN A 40 9.09 0.98 3.29
N GLY A 41 9.80 2.06 3.64
CA GLY A 41 9.49 2.94 4.77
C GLY A 41 8.51 4.09 4.46
N GLY A 42 8.09 4.25 3.20
CA GLY A 42 7.17 5.33 2.83
C GLY A 42 5.82 5.21 3.55
N SER A 43 5.20 6.34 3.84
CA SER A 43 3.86 6.41 4.41
C SER A 43 2.79 6.08 3.37
N VAL A 44 1.54 5.96 3.80
CA VAL A 44 0.37 5.84 2.91
C VAL A 44 0.23 7.12 2.09
N LEU A 45 0.46 8.28 2.69
CA LEU A 45 0.41 9.58 2.01
C LEU A 45 1.45 9.71 0.91
N ASP A 46 2.69 9.25 1.15
CA ASP A 46 3.77 9.30 0.15
C ASP A 46 3.44 8.49 -1.11
N ARG A 47 2.60 7.46 -0.97
CA ARG A 47 2.17 6.60 -2.08
C ARG A 47 0.86 7.03 -2.72
N ARG A 48 0.00 7.72 -1.98
CA ARG A 48 -1.31 8.16 -2.44
C ARG A 48 -1.14 9.44 -3.25
N MET A 49 -1.40 9.35 -4.55
CA MET A 49 -1.49 10.52 -5.43
C MET A 49 -2.96 10.88 -5.61
N THR A 50 -3.41 11.98 -5.02
CA THR A 50 -4.75 12.53 -5.24
C THR A 50 -4.70 13.57 -6.36
N GLY A 51 -5.26 13.24 -7.51
CA GLY A 51 -5.56 14.19 -8.60
C GLY A 51 -7.00 14.71 -8.51
N ALA A 52 -7.36 15.64 -9.40
CA ALA A 52 -8.67 16.33 -9.38
C ALA A 52 -9.89 15.39 -9.38
N ASN A 53 -9.79 14.24 -10.07
CA ASN A 53 -10.90 13.28 -10.22
C ASN A 53 -10.47 11.82 -10.02
N SER A 54 -9.22 11.57 -9.65
CA SER A 54 -8.71 10.21 -9.48
C SER A 54 -7.71 10.16 -8.34
N THR A 55 -7.80 9.11 -7.53
CA THR A 55 -6.70 8.73 -6.65
C THR A 55 -5.94 7.60 -7.31
N SER A 56 -4.64 7.76 -7.44
CA SER A 56 -3.71 6.75 -7.96
C SER A 56 -2.68 6.42 -6.90
N TRP A 57 -2.09 5.24 -7.01
CA TRP A 57 -1.09 4.75 -6.08
C TRP A 57 0.26 4.62 -6.80
N ARG A 58 1.34 5.02 -6.14
CA ARG A 58 2.70 4.93 -6.67
C ARG A 58 3.51 3.91 -5.88
N TRP A 59 4.29 3.10 -6.60
CA TRP A 59 5.25 2.15 -6.04
C TRP A 59 6.56 2.21 -6.81
N CYS A 60 7.68 1.91 -6.14
CA CYS A 60 9.01 1.88 -6.74
C CYS A 60 9.60 0.48 -6.60
N TRP A 61 9.43 -0.35 -7.64
CA TRP A 61 9.92 -1.73 -7.65
C TRP A 61 11.40 -1.80 -8.05
N LYS A 62 12.18 -2.58 -7.31
CA LYS A 62 13.61 -2.88 -7.58
C LYS A 62 13.81 -3.63 -8.90
N GLN A 63 12.83 -4.44 -9.28
CA GLN A 63 12.86 -5.24 -10.50
C GLN A 63 11.43 -5.40 -11.06
N PRO A 64 11.28 -5.74 -12.35
CA PRO A 64 9.99 -6.02 -12.94
C PRO A 64 9.27 -7.11 -12.15
N ILE A 65 8.01 -6.87 -11.82
CA ILE A 65 7.24 -7.80 -11.01
C ILE A 65 6.89 -9.01 -11.85
N SER A 66 7.37 -10.18 -11.46
CA SER A 66 7.11 -11.42 -12.19
C SER A 66 5.68 -11.95 -11.98
N SER A 67 5.03 -11.55 -10.88
CA SER A 67 3.68 -11.97 -10.53
C SER A 67 2.68 -10.83 -10.73
N ALA A 68 2.12 -10.72 -11.94
CA ALA A 68 1.07 -9.74 -12.25
C ALA A 68 -0.16 -9.89 -11.33
N ALA A 69 -0.46 -11.12 -10.91
CA ALA A 69 -1.60 -11.42 -10.04
C ALA A 69 -1.49 -10.76 -8.66
N GLU A 70 -0.30 -10.73 -8.05
CA GLU A 70 -0.10 -10.06 -6.76
C GLU A 70 -0.32 -8.54 -6.86
N VAL A 71 0.13 -7.93 -7.96
CA VAL A 71 -0.07 -6.50 -8.24
C VAL A 71 -1.53 -6.19 -8.44
N THR A 72 -2.24 -7.00 -9.21
CA THR A 72 -3.68 -6.85 -9.43
C THR A 72 -4.43 -6.98 -8.10
N ASN A 73 -4.07 -7.95 -7.26
CA ASN A 73 -4.70 -8.12 -5.95
C ASN A 73 -4.46 -6.91 -5.03
N LEU A 74 -3.21 -6.42 -4.96
CA LEU A 74 -2.89 -5.20 -4.22
C LEU A 74 -3.68 -4.01 -4.75
N ALA A 75 -3.71 -3.81 -6.07
CA ALA A 75 -4.43 -2.71 -6.72
C ALA A 75 -5.95 -2.79 -6.46
N SER A 76 -6.55 -3.97 -6.52
CA SER A 76 -7.96 -4.19 -6.17
C SER A 76 -8.23 -3.87 -4.70
N ARG A 77 -7.36 -4.29 -3.78
CA ARG A 77 -7.48 -3.92 -2.34
C ARG A 77 -7.36 -2.42 -2.14
N MET A 78 -6.46 -1.76 -2.87
CA MET A 78 -6.30 -0.30 -2.81
C MET A 78 -7.50 0.45 -3.38
N LEU A 79 -8.11 -0.06 -4.45
CA LEU A 79 -9.29 0.52 -5.08
C LEU A 79 -10.50 0.49 -4.12
N LEU A 80 -10.69 -0.61 -3.39
CA LEU A 80 -11.77 -0.70 -2.39
C LEU A 80 -11.67 0.37 -1.29
N LEU A 81 -10.46 0.81 -0.96
CA LEU A 81 -10.24 1.85 0.05
C LEU A 81 -10.61 3.25 -0.45
N LEU A 82 -10.54 3.48 -1.77
CA LEU A 82 -10.98 4.73 -2.38
C LEU A 82 -12.50 4.88 -2.39
N PHE A 83 -13.23 3.77 -2.34
CA PHE A 83 -14.69 3.75 -2.31
C PHE A 83 -15.27 3.81 -0.88
N LEU A 84 -14.43 3.64 0.15
CA LEU A 84 -14.84 3.64 1.55
C LEU A 84 -14.42 4.91 2.31
N SER A 85 -13.76 5.87 1.64
CA SER A 85 -13.28 7.13 2.21
C SER A 85 -14.09 8.33 1.77
#